data_AF-A0A538BLV6-F1
#
_entry.id   AF-A0A538BLV6-F1
#
_cell.length_a   1.000
_cell.length_b   1.000
_cell.length_c   1.000
_cell.angle_alpha   90.00
_cell.angle_beta   90.00
_cell.angle_gamma   90.00
#
_symmetry.space_group_name_H-M   'P 1'
#
loop_
_entity.id
_entity.type
_entity.pdbx_description
1 polymer ?
#
loop_
_entity_poly.entity_id
_entity_poly.type
_entity_poly.pdbx_seq_one_letter_code
_entity_poly.pdbx_strand_id
1 'polypeptide(L)'
;MLANLVPVVENYLEAGVRYFIFARGVRTAAELESLRSALSMPLKVVELIVPFSEIERRLAPDITTARQEDLRDAKAWLTTGEGVGLGDLSVPNDRSLRDAAADILRRLDWVAQDYHRGGGGE
;
A
#
# COMPACT_ATOMS: atom_id res chain seq x y z
N MET A 1 -14.88 -6.62 7.21
CA MET A 1 -13.76 -6.50 6.23
C MET A 1 -12.61 -7.44 6.58
N LEU A 2 -12.06 -7.40 7.80
CA LEU A 2 -11.02 -8.36 8.24
C LEU A 2 -11.46 -9.83 8.03
N ALA A 3 -12.73 -10.13 8.28
CA ALA A 3 -13.33 -11.44 8.01
C ALA A 3 -13.18 -11.94 6.56
N ASN A 4 -13.03 -11.05 5.59
CA ASN A 4 -12.80 -11.42 4.19
C ASN A 4 -11.30 -11.45 3.86
N LEU A 5 -10.49 -10.61 4.52
CA LEU A 5 -9.07 -10.49 4.24
C LEU A 5 -8.27 -11.69 4.77
N VAL A 6 -8.60 -12.16 5.97
CA VAL A 6 -7.89 -13.27 6.62
C VAL A 6 -7.94 -14.54 5.78
N PRO A 7 -9.11 -15.03 5.33
CA PRO A 7 -9.17 -16.24 4.51
C PRO A 7 -8.46 -16.09 3.16
N VAL A 8 -8.51 -14.90 2.55
CA VAL A 8 -7.80 -14.62 1.29
C VAL A 8 -6.29 -14.79 1.50
N VAL A 9 -5.76 -14.19 2.55
CA VAL A 9 -4.35 -14.30 2.91
C VAL A 9 -3.95 -15.74 3.17
N GLU A 10 -4.71 -16.46 3.99
CA GLU A 10 -4.43 -17.86 4.34
C GLU A 10 -4.39 -18.74 3.09
N ASN A 11 -5.39 -18.63 2.21
CA ASN A 11 -5.45 -19.39 0.97
C ASN A 11 -4.23 -19.15 0.06
N TYR A 12 -3.75 -17.91 -0.03
CA TYR A 12 -2.58 -17.59 -0.84
C TYR A 12 -1.26 -18.04 -0.19
N LEU A 13 -1.17 -17.98 1.14
CA LEU A 13 -0.03 -18.56 1.87
C LEU A 13 0.04 -20.08 1.64
N GLU A 14 -1.09 -20.78 1.72
CA GLU A 14 -1.19 -22.21 1.41
C GLU A 14 -0.78 -22.53 -0.03
N ALA A 15 -1.08 -21.64 -0.97
CA ALA A 15 -0.65 -21.73 -2.36
C ALA A 15 0.84 -21.36 -2.58
N GLY A 16 1.59 -21.01 -1.52
CA GLY A 16 3.01 -20.67 -1.58
C GLY A 16 3.33 -19.22 -1.92
N VAL A 17 2.34 -18.32 -1.94
CA VAL A 17 2.58 -16.87 -2.10
C VAL A 17 3.26 -16.33 -0.85
N ARG A 18 4.31 -15.53 -1.04
CA ARG A 18 5.13 -15.01 0.07
C ARG A 18 5.02 -13.50 0.27
N TYR A 19 4.55 -12.78 -0.73
CA TYR A 19 4.54 -11.32 -0.76
C TYR A 19 3.15 -10.80 -1.10
N PHE A 20 2.65 -9.88 -0.29
CA PHE A 20 1.32 -9.30 -0.40
C PHE A 20 1.42 -7.79 -0.41
N ILE A 21 0.69 -7.14 -1.32
CA ILE A 21 0.56 -5.68 -1.37
C ILE A 21 -0.91 -5.33 -1.19
N PHE A 22 -1.20 -4.58 -0.13
CA PHE A 22 -2.53 -4.00 0.11
C PHE A 22 -2.47 -2.50 -0.07
N ALA A 23 -3.38 -1.93 -0.85
CA ALA A 23 -3.52 -0.49 -1.02
C ALA A 23 -4.78 -0.02 -0.28
N ARG A 24 -4.62 0.81 0.76
CA ARG A 24 -5.74 1.27 1.59
C ARG A 24 -5.41 2.58 2.32
N GLY A 25 -6.42 3.43 2.49
CA GLY A 25 -6.36 4.52 3.47
C GLY A 25 -6.64 3.99 4.87
N VAL A 26 -5.67 4.15 5.78
CA VAL A 26 -5.79 3.76 7.20
C VAL A 26 -5.91 5.03 8.03
N ARG A 27 -6.98 5.15 8.81
CA ARG A 27 -7.31 6.42 9.49
C ARG A 27 -6.77 6.50 10.92
N THR A 28 -6.65 5.35 11.58
CA THR A 28 -6.31 5.29 13.01
C THR A 28 -5.32 4.19 13.33
N ALA A 29 -4.56 4.37 14.42
CA ALA A 29 -3.67 3.33 14.94
C ALA A 29 -4.43 2.06 15.36
N ALA A 30 -5.65 2.19 15.89
CA ALA A 30 -6.49 1.04 16.27
C ALA A 30 -6.91 0.19 15.07
N GLU A 31 -7.21 0.82 13.94
CA GLU A 31 -7.48 0.13 12.69
C GLU A 31 -6.24 -0.63 12.19
N LEU A 32 -5.06 0.02 12.24
CA LEU A 32 -3.81 -0.62 11.87
C LEU A 32 -3.48 -1.81 12.78
N GLU A 33 -3.67 -1.66 14.09
CA GLU A 33 -3.38 -2.73 15.05
C GLU A 33 -4.33 -3.92 14.86
N SER A 34 -5.60 -3.65 14.55
CA SER A 34 -6.56 -4.70 14.21
C SER A 34 -6.14 -5.49 12.96
N LEU A 35 -5.53 -4.82 11.97
CA LEU A 35 -4.96 -5.49 10.79
C LEU A 35 -3.73 -6.33 11.16
N ARG A 36 -2.79 -5.76 11.94
CA ARG A 36 -1.58 -6.47 12.40
C ARG A 36 -1.93 -7.73 13.19
N SER A 37 -2.91 -7.63 14.08
CA SER A 37 -3.35 -8.75 14.92
C SER A 37 -4.13 -9.84 14.15
N ALA A 38 -4.82 -9.47 13.07
CA ALA A 38 -5.63 -10.42 12.30
C ALA A 38 -4.82 -11.21 11.27
N LEU A 39 -3.72 -10.64 10.76
CA LEU A 39 -2.92 -11.26 9.72
C LEU A 39 -1.87 -12.20 10.32
N SER A 40 -1.77 -13.41 9.78
CA SER A 40 -0.81 -14.43 10.21
C SER A 40 0.63 -14.20 9.72
N MET A 41 0.88 -13.07 9.05
CA MET A 41 2.19 -12.69 8.51
C MET A 41 2.67 -11.34 9.03
N PRO A 42 3.98 -11.05 8.95
CA PRO A 42 4.49 -9.71 9.21
C PRO A 42 3.87 -8.66 8.27
N LEU A 43 3.37 -7.56 8.85
CA LEU A 43 2.86 -6.41 8.11
C LEU A 43 3.83 -5.22 8.21
N LYS A 44 4.21 -4.67 7.06
CA LYS A 44 4.94 -3.40 6.96
C LYS A 44 4.04 -2.35 6.29
N VAL A 45 3.93 -1.19 6.92
CA VAL A 45 3.12 -0.07 6.43
C VAL A 45 4.02 0.96 5.77
N VAL A 46 3.73 1.25 4.51
CA VAL A 46 4.40 2.31 3.75
C VAL A 46 3.43 3.46 3.57
N GLU A 47 3.77 4.59 4.19
CA GLU A 47 3.04 5.84 4.05
C GLU A 47 3.50 6.56 2.77
N LEU A 48 2.55 6.84 1.88
CA LEU A 48 2.82 7.58 0.65
C LEU A 48 2.61 9.07 0.90
N ILE A 49 3.70 9.83 0.88
CA ILE A 49 3.68 11.28 1.08
C ILE A 49 3.51 11.96 -0.27
N VAL A 50 2.40 12.65 -0.45
CA VAL A 50 2.07 13.35 -1.70
C VAL A 50 1.31 14.63 -1.36
N PRO A 51 1.67 15.79 -1.96
CA PRO A 51 0.89 17.01 -1.81
C PRO A 51 -0.54 16.81 -2.34
N PHE A 52 -1.55 17.35 -1.66
CA PHE A 52 -2.94 17.16 -2.09
C PHE A 52 -3.20 17.67 -3.52
N SER A 53 -2.56 18.78 -3.92
CA SER A 53 -2.62 19.33 -5.27
C SER A 53 -2.11 18.36 -6.36
N GLU A 54 -1.16 17.50 -6.02
CA GLU A 54 -0.67 16.43 -6.90
C GLU A 54 -1.73 15.34 -7.08
N ILE A 55 -2.46 14.99 -6.01
CA ILE A 55 -3.56 14.04 -6.06
C ILE A 55 -4.67 14.58 -6.98
N GLU A 56 -5.07 15.84 -6.79
CA GLU A 56 -6.07 16.50 -7.64
C GLU A 56 -5.64 16.50 -9.11
N ARG A 57 -4.37 16.85 -9.40
CA ARG A 57 -3.84 16.85 -10.77
C ARG A 57 -3.89 15.46 -11.41
N ARG A 58 -3.55 14.40 -10.67
CA ARG A 58 -3.55 13.02 -11.18
C ARG A 58 -4.95 12.49 -11.47
N LEU A 59 -5.94 12.94 -10.72
CA LEU A 59 -7.34 12.50 -10.88
C LEU A 59 -8.12 13.35 -11.89
N ALA A 60 -7.67 14.57 -12.19
CA ALA A 60 -8.32 15.46 -13.14
C ALA A 60 -8.64 14.84 -14.53
N PRO A 61 -7.79 13.98 -15.13
CA PRO A 61 -8.08 13.41 -16.46
C PRO A 61 -9.23 12.40 -16.50
N ASP A 62 -9.63 11.83 -15.36
CA ASP A 62 -10.61 10.74 -15.27
C ASP A 62 -11.40 10.88 -13.96
N ILE A 63 -12.19 11.95 -13.89
CA ILE A 63 -12.94 12.29 -12.69
C ILE A 63 -14.37 11.73 -12.76
N THR A 64 -14.59 10.63 -12.07
CA THR A 64 -15.94 10.08 -11.82
C THR A 64 -16.53 10.71 -10.56
N THR A 65 -17.86 10.68 -10.40
CA THR A 65 -18.53 11.15 -9.17
C THR A 65 -17.95 10.47 -7.92
N ALA A 66 -17.69 9.16 -8.00
CA ALA A 66 -17.05 8.41 -6.93
C ALA A 66 -15.66 8.96 -6.57
N ARG A 67 -14.82 9.29 -7.57
CA ARG A 67 -13.49 9.89 -7.33
C ARG A 67 -13.58 11.30 -6.73
N GLN A 68 -14.63 12.06 -7.04
CA GLN A 68 -14.85 13.37 -6.40
C GLN A 68 -15.22 13.24 -4.92
N GLU A 69 -16.03 12.23 -4.59
CA GLU A 69 -16.37 11.91 -3.19
C GLU A 69 -15.12 11.43 -2.44
N ASP A 70 -14.34 10.51 -3.01
CA ASP A 70 -13.07 10.05 -2.43
C ASP A 70 -12.10 11.21 -2.18
N LEU A 71 -11.99 12.16 -3.12
CA LEU A 71 -11.16 13.36 -2.98
C LEU A 71 -11.64 14.26 -1.83
N ARG A 72 -12.96 14.44 -1.70
CA ARG A 72 -13.56 15.23 -0.63
C ARG A 72 -13.28 14.61 0.73
N ASP A 73 -13.44 13.29 0.85
CA ASP A 73 -13.19 12.55 2.08
C ASP A 73 -11.70 12.59 2.44
N ALA A 74 -10.81 12.36 1.47
CA ALA A 74 -9.37 12.46 1.68
C ALA A 74 -8.94 13.86 2.15
N LYS A 75 -9.55 14.92 1.60
CA LYS A 75 -9.30 16.30 2.05
C LYS A 75 -9.72 16.53 3.49
N ALA A 76 -10.88 15.97 3.88
CA ALA A 76 -11.36 16.06 5.25
C ALA A 76 -10.39 15.37 6.23
N TRP A 77 -9.90 14.16 5.90
CA TRP A 77 -8.96 13.42 6.74
C TRP A 77 -7.63 14.14 6.92
N LEU A 78 -7.08 14.70 5.82
CA LEU A 78 -5.85 15.49 5.89
C LEU A 78 -6.00 16.72 6.79
N THR A 79 -7.17 17.35 6.77
CA THR A 79 -7.45 18.53 7.61
C THR A 79 -7.51 18.17 9.10
N THR A 80 -7.99 16.97 9.44
CA THR A 80 -8.03 16.47 10.83
C THR A 80 -6.74 15.79 11.27
N GLY A 81 -5.78 15.57 10.37
CA GLY A 81 -4.54 14.85 10.64
C GLY A 81 -4.73 13.34 10.81
N GLU A 82 -5.87 12.80 10.37
CA GLU A 82 -6.12 11.36 10.42
C GLU A 82 -5.19 10.60 9.47
N GLY A 83 -4.70 9.45 9.92
CA GLY A 83 -3.81 8.59 9.13
C GLY A 83 -2.34 9.03 9.04
N VAL A 84 -1.97 10.20 9.57
CA VAL A 84 -0.60 10.72 9.53
C VAL A 84 0.29 10.00 10.53
N GLY A 85 1.50 9.59 10.10
CA GLY A 85 2.51 9.01 10.98
C GLY A 85 2.23 7.56 11.42
N LEU A 86 1.32 6.88 10.72
CA LEU A 86 1.04 5.45 10.94
C LEU A 86 1.98 4.51 10.17
N GLY A 87 2.82 5.05 9.28
CA GLY A 87 3.76 4.30 8.47
C GLY A 87 4.98 3.81 9.27
N ASP A 88 5.42 2.58 9.00
CA ASP A 88 6.75 2.11 9.39
C ASP A 88 7.84 2.78 8.54
N LEU A 89 7.47 3.19 7.32
CA LEU A 89 8.32 3.89 6.34
C LEU A 89 7.49 4.97 5.63
N SER A 90 8.07 6.14 5.43
CA SER A 90 7.46 7.20 4.60
C SER A 90 8.21 7.35 3.28
N VAL A 91 7.46 7.39 2.18
CA VAL A 91 7.99 7.44 0.81
C VAL A 91 7.34 8.58 0.02
N PRO A 92 8.12 9.53 -0.52
CA PRO A 92 7.60 10.54 -1.44
C PRO A 92 7.01 9.90 -2.70
N ASN A 93 5.81 10.33 -3.06
CA ASN A 93 5.03 9.82 -4.17
C ASN A 93 4.62 10.93 -5.18
N ASP A 94 5.37 12.02 -5.24
CA ASP A 94 5.24 13.13 -6.19
C ASP A 94 6.07 12.92 -7.50
N ARG A 95 6.60 11.71 -7.67
CA ARG A 95 7.44 11.26 -8.79
C ARG A 95 6.75 10.20 -9.66
N SER A 96 7.47 9.62 -10.62
CA SER A 96 6.92 8.55 -11.46
C SER A 96 6.56 7.30 -10.63
N LEU A 97 5.51 6.57 -11.06
CA LEU A 97 5.08 5.33 -10.41
C LEU A 97 6.23 4.32 -10.31
N ARG A 98 7.05 4.23 -11.36
CA ARG A 98 8.20 3.32 -11.42
C ARG A 98 9.22 3.65 -10.32
N ASP A 99 9.56 4.93 -10.15
CA ASP A 99 10.57 5.34 -9.18
C ASP A 99 10.07 5.17 -7.74
N ALA A 100 8.79 5.47 -7.50
CA ALA A 100 8.15 5.22 -6.21
C ALA A 100 8.13 3.73 -5.88
N ALA A 101 7.66 2.87 -6.80
CA ALA A 101 7.61 1.43 -6.59
C ALA A 101 9.00 0.82 -6.36
N ALA A 102 10.00 1.20 -7.17
CA ALA A 102 11.37 0.73 -7.01
C ALA A 102 11.97 1.13 -5.66
N ASP A 103 11.66 2.32 -5.15
CA ASP A 103 12.10 2.75 -3.82
C ASP A 103 11.44 1.95 -2.70
N ILE A 104 10.13 1.70 -2.80
CA ILE A 104 9.40 0.88 -1.83
C ILE A 104 9.99 -0.53 -1.75
N LEU A 105 10.13 -1.21 -2.90
CA LEU A 105 10.65 -2.58 -2.94
C LEU A 105 12.07 -2.67 -2.40
N ARG A 106 12.91 -1.66 -2.65
CA ARG A 106 14.27 -1.60 -2.10
C ARG A 106 14.28 -1.45 -0.58
N ARG A 107 13.43 -0.59 -0.03
CA ARG A 107 13.34 -0.38 1.43
C ARG A 107 12.73 -1.57 2.16
N LEU A 108 11.87 -2.33 1.49
CA LEU A 108 11.31 -3.57 2.01
C LEU A 108 12.26 -4.77 1.89
N ASP A 109 13.42 -4.60 1.25
CA ASP A 109 14.34 -5.69 0.90
C ASP A 109 13.66 -6.79 0.04
N TRP A 110 12.71 -6.37 -0.80
CA TRP A 110 11.99 -7.23 -1.75
C TRP A 110 12.57 -7.14 -3.16
N VAL A 111 13.73 -6.50 -3.31
CA VAL A 111 14.44 -6.48 -4.58
C VAL A 111 14.77 -7.92 -4.92
N ALA A 112 14.37 -8.35 -6.12
CA ALA A 112 14.53 -9.71 -6.58
C ALA A 112 15.93 -10.22 -6.23
N GLN A 113 16.02 -11.13 -5.25
CA GLN A 113 17.13 -12.06 -5.24
C GLN A 113 17.07 -12.76 -6.59
N ASP A 114 18.19 -12.69 -7.31
CA ASP A 114 18.34 -13.12 -8.69
C ASP A 114 17.33 -14.20 -9.07
N TYR A 115 16.56 -13.96 -10.13
CA TYR A 115 16.07 -15.06 -10.95
C TYR A 115 17.31 -15.82 -11.41
N HIS A 116 17.76 -16.77 -10.58
CA HIS A 116 18.78 -17.73 -10.94
C HIS A 116 18.17 -18.46 -12.12
N ARG A 117 18.65 -18.08 -13.30
CA ARG A 117 18.30 -18.68 -14.57
C ARG A 117 18.66 -20.15 -14.43
N GLY A 118 17.69 -20.96 -14.05
CA GLY A 118 17.71 -22.41 -14.23
C GLY A 118 17.71 -22.68 -15.73
N GLY A 119 18.85 -22.42 -16.37
CA GLY A 119 19.20 -22.93 -17.68
C GLY A 119 20.13 -24.11 -17.46
N GLY A 120 19.57 -25.20 -16.97
CA GLY A 120 20.18 -26.53 -16.99
C GLY A 120 19.34 -27.43 -17.91
N GLY A 121 20.00 -28.04 -18.90
CA GLY A 121 19.42 -28.90 -19.93
C GLY A 121 19.27 -28.12 -21.24
N GLU A 122 19.99 -28.41 -22.32
CA GLU A 122 20.65 -29.66 -22.77
C GLU A 122 22.12 -29.46 -23.17
#